data_AF-A0A7Y5CWH9-F1
#
_entry.id   AF-A0A7Y5CWH9-F1
#
_cell.length_a   1.000
_cell.length_b   1.000
_cell.length_c   1.000
_cell.angle_alpha   90.00
_cell.angle_beta   90.00
_cell.angle_gamma   90.00
#
_symmetry.space_group_name_H-M   'P 1'
#
loop_
_entity.id
_entity.type
_entity.pdbx_description
1 polymer ?
#
loop_
_entity_poly.entity_id
_entity_poly.type
_entity_poly.pdbx_seq_one_letter_code
_entity_poly.pdbx_strand_id
1 'polypeptide(L)'
;MSITTCPTCTNDTHWSWIEAFDKFGFCDGDGLVMTEHVADALRGHGYTVTAEPWGCHNVTITSIKTKKGKELIPARTNLGYDDPLNYLPKRIIKMLDEAFPECGEVEP
;
A
#
# COMPACT_ATOMS: atom_id res chain seq x y z
N MET A 1 -7.89 -9.95 -2.87
CA MET A 1 -6.78 -9.39 -3.66
C MET A 1 -7.31 -8.72 -4.91
N SER A 2 -6.82 -7.52 -5.23
CA SER A 2 -7.15 -6.78 -6.46
C SER A 2 -6.37 -7.34 -7.66
N ILE A 3 -6.78 -6.95 -8.86
CA ILE A 3 -6.26 -7.47 -10.13
C ILE A 3 -5.77 -6.30 -10.97
N THR A 4 -4.58 -6.43 -11.54
CA THR A 4 -4.09 -5.49 -12.55
C THR A 4 -3.61 -6.27 -13.76
N THR A 5 -4.14 -5.91 -14.92
CA THR A 5 -3.78 -6.53 -16.21
C THR A 5 -2.66 -5.73 -16.86
N CYS A 6 -1.55 -6.39 -17.19
CA CYS A 6 -0.43 -5.74 -17.85
C CYS A 6 -0.83 -5.32 -19.29
N PRO A 7 -0.71 -4.04 -19.69
CA PRO A 7 -1.11 -3.58 -21.03
C PRO A 7 -0.21 -4.14 -22.13
N THR A 8 0.99 -4.63 -21.78
CA THR A 8 1.98 -5.14 -22.74
C THR A 8 1.84 -6.63 -22.99
N CYS A 9 1.68 -7.44 -21.93
CA CYS A 9 1.65 -8.91 -22.03
C CYS A 9 0.29 -9.53 -21.72
N THR A 10 -0.70 -8.74 -21.32
CA THR A 10 -2.09 -9.15 -21.01
C THR A 10 -2.23 -10.16 -19.87
N ASN A 11 -1.16 -10.44 -19.13
CA ASN A 11 -1.24 -11.27 -17.94
C ASN A 11 -1.83 -10.47 -16.77
N ASP A 12 -2.67 -11.15 -16.00
CA ASP A 12 -3.23 -10.64 -14.75
C ASP A 12 -2.25 -10.86 -13.61
N THR A 13 -2.04 -9.81 -12.82
CA THR A 13 -1.31 -9.87 -11.56
C THR A 13 -2.29 -9.61 -10.42
N HIS A 14 -2.30 -10.54 -9.45
CA HIS A 14 -3.07 -10.38 -8.23
C HIS A 14 -2.19 -9.77 -7.15
N TRP A 15 -2.71 -8.78 -6.44
CA TRP A 15 -1.98 -8.10 -5.38
C TRP A 15 -2.93 -7.60 -4.28
N SER A 16 -2.35 -7.23 -3.15
CA SER A 16 -3.05 -6.63 -2.01
C SER A 16 -2.43 -5.29 -1.64
N TRP A 17 -3.25 -4.30 -1.27
CA TRP A 17 -2.74 -3.03 -0.76
C TRP A 17 -1.86 -3.21 0.49
N ILE A 18 -2.03 -4.32 1.22
CA ILE A 18 -1.21 -4.70 2.39
C ILE A 18 0.26 -4.81 2.00
N GLU A 19 0.57 -5.27 0.78
CA GLU A 19 1.94 -5.43 0.29
C GLU A 19 2.71 -4.10 0.21
N ALA A 20 2.01 -2.97 0.10
CA ALA A 20 2.62 -1.63 0.17
C ALA A 20 3.21 -1.29 1.55
N PHE A 21 2.89 -2.08 2.58
CA PHE A 21 3.43 -1.94 3.93
C PHE A 21 4.42 -3.06 4.31
N ASP A 22 4.59 -4.05 3.43
CA ASP A 22 5.43 -5.22 3.65
C ASP A 22 6.79 -5.04 2.95
N LYS A 23 7.87 -5.28 3.69
CA LYS A 23 9.24 -5.26 3.17
C LYS A 23 9.39 -6.18 1.96
N PHE A 24 8.77 -7.36 1.99
CA PHE A 24 8.87 -8.39 0.95
C PHE A 24 7.64 -8.39 0.01
N GLY A 25 6.77 -7.37 0.12
CA GLY A 25 5.59 -7.22 -0.72
C GLY A 25 5.94 -7.10 -2.21
N PHE A 26 4.96 -7.35 -3.07
CA PHE A 26 5.08 -7.28 -4.53
C PHE A 26 6.24 -8.13 -5.07
N CYS A 27 6.35 -9.37 -4.59
CA CYS A 27 7.43 -10.29 -4.96
C CYS A 27 8.82 -9.70 -4.66
N ASP A 28 9.04 -9.24 -3.42
CA ASP A 28 10.29 -8.59 -2.98
C ASP A 28 10.66 -7.34 -3.80
N GLY A 29 9.67 -6.65 -4.37
CA GLY A 29 9.84 -5.51 -5.27
C GLY A 29 10.13 -5.86 -6.75
N ASP A 30 10.30 -7.14 -7.09
CA ASP A 30 10.52 -7.59 -8.48
C ASP A 30 9.20 -7.74 -9.27
N GLY A 31 8.06 -7.73 -8.58
CA GLY A 31 6.73 -7.83 -9.17
C GLY A 31 6.15 -6.49 -9.63
N LEU A 32 4.83 -6.45 -9.77
CA LEU A 32 4.11 -5.20 -10.03
C LEU A 32 4.00 -4.39 -8.71
N VAL A 33 4.93 -3.47 -8.50
CA VAL A 33 4.96 -2.62 -7.30
C VAL A 33 3.87 -1.55 -7.37
N MET A 34 2.79 -1.74 -6.60
CA MET A 34 1.64 -0.84 -6.55
C MET A 34 1.67 0.13 -5.36
N THR A 35 2.80 0.28 -4.67
CA THR A 35 2.93 1.12 -3.47
C THR A 35 2.48 2.57 -3.70
N GLU A 36 2.84 3.18 -4.83
CA GLU A 36 2.42 4.56 -5.13
C GLU A 36 0.93 4.66 -5.44
N HIS A 37 0.29 3.65 -6.03
CA HIS A 37 -1.16 3.63 -6.21
C HIS A 37 -1.89 3.62 -4.86
N VAL A 38 -1.41 2.82 -3.91
CA VAL A 38 -1.93 2.80 -2.54
C VAL A 38 -1.70 4.16 -1.86
N ALA A 39 -0.51 4.74 -2.04
CA ALA A 39 -0.20 6.06 -1.50
C ALA A 39 -1.08 7.17 -2.10
N ASP A 40 -1.38 7.11 -3.40
CA ASP A 40 -2.22 8.08 -4.10
C ASP A 40 -3.67 8.00 -3.68
N ALA A 41 -4.22 6.81 -3.43
CA ALA A 41 -5.54 6.66 -2.83
C ALA A 41 -5.61 7.39 -1.47
N LEU A 42 -4.60 7.18 -0.61
CA LEU A 42 -4.51 7.87 0.68
C LEU A 42 -4.34 9.39 0.51
N ARG A 43 -3.50 9.85 -0.43
CA ARG A 43 -3.31 11.29 -0.72
C ARG A 43 -4.60 11.92 -1.24
N GLY A 44 -5.38 11.22 -2.06
CA GLY A 44 -6.70 11.63 -2.54
C GLY A 44 -7.71 11.88 -1.42
N HIS A 45 -7.59 11.14 -0.30
CA HIS A 45 -8.36 11.37 0.92
C HIS A 45 -7.76 12.44 1.85
N GLY A 46 -6.74 13.16 1.40
CA GLY A 46 -6.14 14.30 2.09
C GLY A 46 -5.16 13.92 3.20
N TYR A 47 -4.57 12.73 3.14
CA TYR A 47 -3.43 12.36 3.97
C TYR A 47 -2.12 12.79 3.32
N THR A 48 -1.09 13.03 4.13
CA THR A 48 0.28 13.16 3.66
C THR A 48 0.94 11.80 3.83
N VAL A 49 1.38 11.20 2.73
CA VAL A 49 1.95 9.84 2.72
C VAL A 49 3.38 9.86 2.20
N THR A 50 4.27 9.22 2.95
CA THR A 50 5.65 8.98 2.55
C THR A 50 5.82 7.51 2.21
N ALA A 51 6.36 7.24 1.03
CA ALA A 51 6.81 5.93 0.62
C ALA A 51 8.33 6.00 0.37
N GLU A 52 9.06 5.00 0.84
CA GLU A 52 10.52 4.98 0.82
C GLU A 52 11.04 3.61 0.35
N PRO A 53 12.16 3.56 -0.37
CA PRO A 53 12.82 2.30 -0.71
C PRO A 53 13.32 1.57 0.54
N TRP A 54 13.06 0.28 0.62
CA TRP A 54 13.57 -0.61 1.65
C TRP A 54 14.80 -1.38 1.16
N GLY A 55 15.91 -0.66 1.03
CA GLY A 55 17.14 -1.24 0.47
C GLY A 55 16.93 -1.72 -0.97
N CYS A 56 17.17 -3.00 -1.23
CA CYS A 56 17.00 -3.64 -2.53
C CYS A 56 15.73 -4.48 -2.68
N HIS A 57 14.82 -4.40 -1.68
CA HIS A 57 13.60 -5.20 -1.65
C HIS A 57 12.48 -4.39 -2.34
N ASN A 58 11.57 -3.82 -1.55
CA ASN A 58 10.40 -3.11 -2.05
C ASN A 58 10.49 -1.59 -1.79
N VAL A 59 9.54 -0.82 -2.33
CA VAL A 59 9.19 0.52 -1.83
C VAL A 59 8.01 0.37 -0.88
N THR A 60 8.10 0.88 0.35
CA THR A 60 7.05 0.70 1.36
C THR A 60 6.55 2.04 1.90
N ILE A 61 5.28 2.07 2.32
CA ILE A 61 4.69 3.23 3.00
C ILE A 61 5.22 3.27 4.44
N THR A 62 6.00 4.30 4.76
CA THR A 62 6.66 4.46 6.07
C THR A 62 5.98 5.50 6.96
N SER A 63 5.12 6.37 6.41
CA SER A 63 4.40 7.40 7.18
C SER A 63 3.06 7.76 6.56
N ILE A 64 2.04 7.92 7.41
CA ILE A 64 0.71 8.43 7.02
C ILE A 64 0.28 9.51 8.03
N LYS A 65 0.30 10.76 7.61
CA LYS A 65 -0.07 11.90 8.46
C LYS A 65 -1.41 12.48 8.07
N THR A 66 -2.21 12.82 9.06
CA THR A 66 -3.41 13.66 8.87
C THR A 66 -3.02 15.06 8.39
N LYS A 67 -3.98 15.83 7.85
CA LYS A 67 -3.80 17.26 7.53
C LYS A 67 -3.26 18.12 8.68
N LYS A 68 -3.43 17.67 9.94
CA LYS A 68 -2.91 18.33 11.14
C LYS A 68 -1.51 17.86 11.54
N GLY A 69 -0.84 17.08 10.70
CA GLY A 69 0.50 16.53 10.95
C GLY A 69 0.55 15.34 11.91
N LYS A 70 -0.59 14.89 12.47
CA LYS A 70 -0.62 13.72 13.35
C LYS A 70 -0.34 12.45 12.55
N GLU A 71 0.72 11.74 12.94
CA GLU A 71 1.09 10.41 12.45
C GLU A 71 0.02 9.37 12.84
N LEU A 72 -0.31 8.50 11.90
CA LEU A 72 -1.31 7.44 12.07
C LEU A 72 -0.66 6.07 12.23
N ILE A 73 0.59 5.89 11.82
CA ILE A 73 1.37 4.70 12.12
C ILE A 73 1.98 4.83 13.53
N PRO A 74 1.70 3.89 14.46
CA PRO A 74 2.30 3.94 15.80
C PRO A 74 3.83 3.87 15.76
N ALA A 75 4.51 4.68 16.59
CA ALA A 75 5.98 4.72 16.64
C ALA A 75 6.66 3.40 17.08
N ARG A 76 5.89 2.44 17.61
CA ARG A 76 6.38 1.12 18.04
C ARG A 76 6.17 0.03 16.99
N THR A 77 5.55 0.35 15.85
CA THR A 77 5.35 -0.58 14.75
C THR A 77 6.68 -0.96 14.14
N ASN A 78 6.92 -2.25 13.96
CA ASN A 78 8.02 -2.76 13.17
C ASN A 78 7.65 -2.67 11.69
N LEU A 79 7.87 -1.49 11.10
CA LEU A 79 7.59 -1.20 9.69
C LEU A 79 8.17 -2.27 8.78
N GLY A 80 7.40 -2.69 7.77
CA GLY A 80 7.82 -3.75 6.84
C GLY A 80 7.66 -5.18 7.36
N TYR A 81 7.33 -5.39 8.64
CA TYR A 81 7.17 -6.73 9.23
C TYR A 81 5.84 -6.93 9.95
N ASP A 82 5.33 -5.88 10.61
CA ASP A 82 4.02 -5.94 11.27
C ASP A 82 2.89 -5.89 10.22
N ASP A 83 1.82 -6.64 10.48
CA ASP A 83 0.63 -6.60 9.65
C ASP A 83 -0.12 -5.26 9.80
N PRO A 84 -0.32 -4.48 8.71
CA PRO A 84 -0.99 -3.19 8.73
C PRO A 84 -2.42 -3.23 9.27
N LEU A 85 -3.10 -4.37 9.20
CA LEU A 85 -4.45 -4.52 9.76
C LEU A 85 -4.46 -4.38 11.29
N ASN A 86 -3.33 -4.61 11.95
CA ASN A 86 -3.22 -4.54 13.41
C ASN A 86 -2.89 -3.14 13.94
N TYR A 87 -2.24 -2.29 13.14
CA TYR A 87 -1.78 -0.97 13.60
C TYR A 87 -2.43 0.21 12.87
N LEU A 88 -2.99 0.02 11.67
CA LEU A 88 -3.69 1.08 10.96
C LEU A 88 -5.05 1.36 11.60
N PRO A 89 -5.49 2.63 11.66
CA PRO A 89 -6.85 2.95 12.05
C PRO A 89 -7.88 2.26 11.14
N LYS A 90 -8.94 1.68 11.72
CA LYS A 90 -10.03 0.99 10.98
C LYS A 90 -10.61 1.80 9.82
N ARG A 91 -10.64 3.13 9.92
CA ARG A 91 -11.11 4.03 8.86
C ARG A 91 -10.20 4.03 7.63
N ILE A 92 -8.89 3.82 7.80
CA ILE A 92 -7.94 3.72 6.69
C ILE A 92 -8.09 2.35 6.05
N ILE A 93 -8.15 1.28 6.86
CA ILE A 93 -8.37 -0.08 6.37
C ILE A 93 -9.62 -0.14 5.50
N LYS A 94 -10.77 0.33 6.02
CA LYS A 94 -12.04 0.37 5.26
C LYS A 94 -11.93 1.16 3.96
N MET A 95 -11.22 2.29 3.96
CA MET A 95 -11.04 3.10 2.77
C MET A 95 -10.15 2.40 1.73
N LEU A 96 -9.08 1.73 2.17
CA LEU A 96 -8.21 0.96 1.27
C LEU A 96 -8.93 -0.27 0.70
N ASP A 97 -9.74 -0.95 1.52
CA ASP A 97 -10.59 -2.06 1.05
C ASP A 97 -11.66 -1.59 0.03
N GLU A 98 -12.20 -0.38 0.21
CA GLU A 98 -13.14 0.23 -0.74
C GLU A 98 -12.44 0.69 -2.04
N ALA A 99 -11.22 1.21 -1.94
CA ALA A 99 -10.43 1.67 -3.09
C ALA A 99 -9.84 0.50 -3.90
N PHE A 100 -9.51 -0.61 -3.22
CA PHE A 100 -8.88 -1.79 -3.79
C PHE A 100 -9.67 -3.05 -3.40
N PRO A 101 -10.90 -3.21 -3.92
CA PRO A 101 -11.76 -4.33 -3.56
C PRO A 101 -11.19 -5.66 -4.07
N GLU A 102 -11.57 -6.75 -3.40
CA GLU A 102 -11.23 -8.09 -3.86
C GLU A 102 -11.81 -8.36 -5.24
N CYS A 103 -10.99 -8.91 -6.15
CA CYS A 103 -11.31 -9.11 -7.55
C CYS A 103 -11.66 -7.82 -8.33
N GLY A 104 -11.42 -6.64 -7.73
CA GLY A 104 -11.51 -5.37 -8.42
C GLY A 104 -10.34 -5.17 -9.38
N GLU A 105 -10.64 -4.71 -10.59
CA GLU A 105 -9.64 -4.31 -11.56
C GLU A 105 -9.08 -2.92 -11.20
N VAL A 106 -7.76 -2.81 -11.16
CA VAL A 106 -7.04 -1.57 -10.90
C VAL A 106 -6.11 -1.33 -12.08
N GLU A 107 -6.30 -0.20 -12.75
CA GLU A 107 -5.42 0.22 -13.85
C GLU A 107 -3.99 0.48 -13.32
N PRO A 108 -2.94 0.03 -14.05
CA PRO A 108 -1.54 0.21 -13.68
C PRO A 108 -0.99 1.63 -13.93
#